data_AF-A0AAX2IQG0-F1
#
_entry.id   AF-A0AAX2IQG0-F1
#
_cell.length_a   1.000
_cell.length_b   1.000
_cell.length_c   1.000
_cell.angle_alpha   90.00
_cell.angle_beta   90.00
_cell.angle_gamma   90.00
#
_symmetry.space_group_name_H-M   'P 1'
#
loop_
_entity.id
_entity.type
_entity.pdbx_description
1 polymer ?
#
loop_
_entity_poly.entity_id
_entity_poly.type
_entity_poly.pdbx_seq_one_letter_code
_entity_poly.pdbx_strand_id
1 'polypeptide(L)'
;MDYGFKEEYNIIKIPIYILYFIIFPLLIFTFISIFKESKMMFKYLNTSVLLMIIFHLLFFYVRYQKINDSTYYIYSFIIMNVLFILIPVVFINYSKHLPPNNEIEQIGKLQD
;
A
#
# COMPACT_ATOMS: atom_id res chain seq x y z
N MET A 1 8.98 14.81 29.72
CA MET A 1 7.96 15.56 28.96
C MET A 1 7.31 14.62 27.93
N ASP A 2 6.39 13.76 28.36
CA ASP A 2 5.76 12.75 27.49
C ASP A 2 4.22 12.87 27.42
N TYR A 3 3.65 13.87 28.10
CA TYR A 3 2.20 14.07 28.18
C TYR A 3 1.56 14.44 26.84
N GLY A 4 2.23 15.24 26.00
CA GLY A 4 1.70 15.63 24.69
C GLY A 4 1.58 14.49 23.67
N PHE A 5 2.41 13.42 23.77
CA PHE A 5 2.27 12.27 22.85
C PHE A 5 0.95 11.54 23.10
N LYS A 6 0.56 11.41 24.37
CA LYS A 6 -0.62 10.67 24.78
C LYS A 6 -1.91 11.36 24.31
N GLU A 7 -1.96 12.69 24.37
CA GLU A 7 -3.14 13.46 23.98
C GLU A 7 -3.32 13.53 22.45
N GLU A 8 -2.29 13.89 21.70
CA GLU A 8 -2.37 13.95 20.23
C GLU A 8 -2.56 12.55 19.62
N TYR A 9 -1.86 11.54 20.15
CA TYR A 9 -2.07 10.16 19.72
C TYR A 9 -3.48 9.69 20.03
N ASN A 10 -4.08 10.05 21.16
CA ASN A 10 -5.46 9.65 21.48
C ASN A 10 -6.48 10.21 20.48
N ILE A 11 -6.25 11.40 19.91
CA ILE A 11 -7.15 12.01 18.91
C ILE A 11 -7.09 11.25 17.59
N ILE A 12 -5.88 10.88 17.14
CA ILE A 12 -5.64 10.21 15.84
C ILE A 12 -5.68 8.66 15.93
N LYS A 13 -5.73 8.10 17.13
CA LYS A 13 -5.78 6.64 17.39
C LYS A 13 -7.00 5.99 16.73
N ILE A 14 -8.18 6.61 16.84
CA ILE A 14 -9.42 6.08 16.24
C ILE A 14 -9.31 6.05 14.70
N PRO A 15 -8.96 7.16 14.01
CA PRO A 15 -8.69 7.14 12.57
C PRO A 15 -7.68 6.07 12.13
N ILE A 16 -6.60 5.89 12.89
CA ILE A 16 -5.58 4.87 12.62
C ILE A 16 -6.17 3.46 12.64
N TYR A 17 -6.98 3.12 13.65
CA TYR A 17 -7.58 1.78 13.73
C TYR A 17 -8.60 1.54 12.62
N ILE A 18 -9.39 2.55 12.27
CA ILE A 18 -10.34 2.47 11.14
C ILE A 18 -9.58 2.21 9.84
N LEU A 19 -8.49 2.95 9.59
CA LEU A 19 -7.64 2.73 8.42
C LEU A 19 -7.08 1.31 8.40
N TYR A 20 -6.57 0.81 9.53
CA TYR A 20 -6.03 -0.54 9.62
C TYR A 20 -7.11 -1.60 9.32
N PHE A 21 -8.31 -1.41 9.88
CA PHE A 21 -9.46 -2.28 9.68
C PHE A 21 -9.95 -2.30 8.24
N ILE A 22 -9.77 -1.22 7.46
CA ILE A 22 -10.16 -1.15 6.05
C ILE A 22 -9.05 -1.68 5.13
N ILE A 23 -7.79 -1.31 5.39
CA ILE A 23 -6.64 -1.71 4.59
C ILE A 23 -6.48 -3.24 4.60
N PHE A 24 -6.62 -3.86 5.77
CA PHE A 24 -6.35 -5.30 5.90
C PHE A 24 -7.30 -6.18 5.05
N PRO A 25 -8.64 -6.04 5.12
CA PRO A 25 -9.56 -6.73 4.23
C PRO A 25 -9.33 -6.41 2.75
N LEU A 26 -9.02 -5.15 2.41
CA LEU A 26 -8.73 -4.78 1.01
C LEU A 26 -7.50 -5.51 0.47
N LEU A 27 -6.45 -5.66 1.26
CA LEU A 27 -5.27 -6.44 0.89
C LEU A 27 -5.61 -7.93 0.74
N ILE A 28 -6.45 -8.49 1.61
CA ILE A 28 -6.95 -9.87 1.45
C ILE A 28 -7.72 -10.02 0.14
N PHE A 29 -8.66 -9.11 -0.16
CA PHE A 29 -9.41 -9.15 -1.41
C PHE A 29 -8.51 -8.96 -2.62
N THR A 30 -7.49 -8.11 -2.52
CA THR A 30 -6.46 -7.95 -3.55
C THR A 30 -5.76 -9.27 -3.81
N PHE A 31 -5.28 -9.94 -2.76
CA PHE A 31 -4.61 -11.25 -2.84
C PHE A 31 -5.51 -12.31 -3.50
N ILE A 32 -6.76 -12.44 -3.06
CA ILE A 32 -7.73 -13.36 -3.67
C ILE A 32 -7.95 -13.03 -5.15
N SER A 33 -8.03 -11.75 -5.48
CA SER A 33 -8.29 -11.29 -6.85
C SER A 33 -7.11 -11.53 -7.79
N ILE A 34 -5.87 -11.62 -7.26
CA ILE A 34 -4.68 -12.03 -8.02
C ILE A 34 -4.87 -13.45 -8.58
N PHE A 35 -5.25 -14.42 -7.73
CA PHE A 35 -5.46 -15.82 -8.14
C PHE A 35 -6.66 -16.01 -9.05
N LYS A 36 -7.71 -15.18 -8.88
CA LYS A 36 -8.89 -15.20 -9.76
C LYS A 36 -8.67 -14.51 -11.10
N GLU A 37 -7.48 -13.97 -11.34
CA GLU A 37 -7.14 -13.15 -12.51
C GLU A 37 -8.15 -12.01 -12.77
N SER A 38 -8.77 -11.50 -11.71
CA SER A 38 -9.82 -10.51 -11.83
C SER A 38 -9.25 -9.11 -12.03
N LYS A 39 -9.85 -8.33 -12.95
CA LYS A 39 -9.55 -6.89 -13.09
C LYS A 39 -9.88 -6.09 -11.82
N MET A 40 -10.65 -6.65 -10.88
CA MET A 40 -10.93 -6.01 -9.58
C MET A 40 -9.69 -5.94 -8.68
N MET A 41 -8.68 -6.79 -8.91
CA MET A 41 -7.40 -6.76 -8.22
C MET A 41 -6.74 -5.37 -8.31
N PHE A 42 -6.75 -4.74 -9.49
CA PHE A 42 -6.18 -3.39 -9.67
C PHE A 42 -6.90 -2.34 -8.82
N LYS A 43 -8.23 -2.42 -8.75
CA LYS A 43 -9.02 -1.48 -7.93
C LYS A 43 -8.67 -1.66 -6.46
N TYR A 44 -8.71 -2.89 -5.94
CA TYR A 44 -8.40 -3.14 -4.54
C TYR A 44 -6.95 -2.79 -4.17
N LEU A 45 -5.98 -3.10 -5.04
CA LEU A 45 -4.58 -2.75 -4.82
C LEU A 45 -4.39 -1.23 -4.77
N ASN A 46 -4.88 -0.50 -5.77
CA ASN A 46 -4.73 0.97 -5.83
C ASN A 46 -5.47 1.66 -4.67
N THR A 47 -6.65 1.18 -4.29
CA THR A 47 -7.37 1.70 -3.12
C THR A 47 -6.61 1.42 -1.82
N SER A 48 -6.05 0.22 -1.65
CA SER A 48 -5.23 -0.12 -0.48
C SER A 48 -4.03 0.81 -0.36
N VAL A 49 -3.35 1.07 -1.47
CA VAL A 49 -2.17 1.94 -1.53
C VAL A 49 -2.49 3.37 -1.13
N LEU A 50 -3.59 3.91 -1.66
CA LEU A 50 -4.04 5.24 -1.29
C LEU A 50 -4.31 5.35 0.21
N LEU A 51 -4.97 4.35 0.80
CA LEU A 51 -5.23 4.31 2.24
C LEU A 51 -3.94 4.14 3.06
N MET A 52 -2.99 3.34 2.60
CA MET A 52 -1.68 3.17 3.25
C MET A 52 -0.86 4.47 3.24
N ILE A 53 -0.90 5.25 2.16
CA ILE A 53 -0.25 6.56 2.10
C ILE A 53 -0.90 7.53 3.10
N ILE A 54 -2.23 7.58 3.17
CA ILE A 54 -2.95 8.40 4.17
C ILE A 54 -2.58 7.96 5.60
N PHE A 55 -2.53 6.66 5.85
CA PHE A 55 -2.13 6.09 7.14
C PHE A 55 -0.70 6.52 7.53
N HIS A 56 0.25 6.39 6.60
CA HIS A 56 1.63 6.82 6.82
C HIS A 56 1.72 8.34 7.03
N LEU A 57 0.98 9.16 6.29
CA LEU A 57 0.94 10.61 6.48
C LEU A 57 0.43 11.01 7.88
N LEU A 58 -0.61 10.35 8.39
CA LEU A 58 -1.11 10.59 9.75
C LEU A 58 -0.04 10.24 10.79
N PHE A 59 0.65 9.11 10.63
CA PHE A 59 1.71 8.71 11.55
C PHE A 59 2.92 9.65 11.47
N PHE A 60 3.27 10.10 10.27
CA PHE A 60 4.30 11.10 10.03
C PHE A 60 3.96 12.42 10.71
N TYR A 61 2.73 12.93 10.55
CA TYR A 61 2.28 14.17 11.16
C TYR A 61 2.47 14.19 12.68
N VAL A 62 2.11 13.10 13.36
CA VAL A 62 2.24 12.99 14.83
C VAL A 62 3.70 12.90 15.28
N ARG A 63 4.56 12.27 14.49
CA ARG A 63 5.99 12.14 14.82
C ARG A 63 6.84 13.34 14.40
N TYR A 64 6.44 14.03 13.33
CA TYR A 64 7.17 15.17 12.76
C TYR A 64 7.31 16.32 13.76
N GLN A 65 6.28 16.55 14.60
CA GLN A 65 6.29 17.63 15.59
C GLN A 65 7.38 17.51 16.67
N LYS A 66 8.08 16.37 16.77
CA LYS A 66 9.01 16.07 17.87
C LYS A 66 10.45 15.81 17.44
N ILE A 67 10.75 15.90 16.15
CA ILE A 67 12.06 15.55 15.62
C ILE A 67 12.85 16.82 15.34
N ASN A 68 14.05 16.91 15.91
CA ASN A 68 14.95 18.05 15.75
C ASN A 68 15.52 18.16 14.32
N ASP A 69 15.62 17.05 13.60
CA ASP A 69 16.06 17.01 12.19
C ASP A 69 14.88 16.63 11.27
N SER A 70 14.08 17.64 10.94
CA SER A 70 12.92 17.51 10.08
C SER A 70 13.27 16.99 8.68
N THR A 71 14.46 17.33 8.18
CA THR A 71 14.88 17.03 6.80
C THR A 71 15.15 15.55 6.63
N TYR A 72 15.95 14.95 7.52
CA TYR A 72 16.21 13.52 7.50
C TYR A 72 14.91 12.70 7.62
N TYR A 73 13.99 13.15 8.48
CA TYR A 73 12.72 12.45 8.69
C TYR A 73 11.80 12.50 7.46
N ILE A 74 11.73 13.64 6.75
CA ILE A 74 11.01 13.76 5.48
C ILE A 74 11.60 12.82 4.42
N TYR A 75 12.92 12.81 4.26
CA TYR A 75 13.56 11.94 3.28
C TYR A 75 13.32 10.46 3.60
N SER A 76 13.47 10.05 4.86
CA SER A 76 13.18 8.68 5.28
C SER A 76 11.73 8.29 5.00
N PHE A 77 10.78 9.18 5.29
CA PHE A 77 9.37 8.98 4.99
C PHE A 77 9.11 8.76 3.50
N ILE A 78 9.65 9.62 2.64
CA ILE A 78 9.49 9.51 1.18
C ILE A 78 10.10 8.21 0.68
N ILE A 79 11.34 7.92 1.07
CA ILE A 79 12.07 6.71 0.65
C ILE A 79 11.30 5.45 1.05
N MET A 80 10.80 5.38 2.29
CA MET A 80 10.03 4.23 2.77
C MET A 80 8.74 4.02 1.96
N ASN A 81 7.98 5.09 1.68
CA ASN A 81 6.76 4.97 0.89
C ASN A 81 7.05 4.59 -0.57
N VAL A 82 8.11 5.13 -1.17
CA VAL A 82 8.50 4.77 -2.53
C VAL A 82 8.93 3.31 -2.60
N LEU A 83 9.87 2.89 -1.75
CA LEU A 83 10.46 1.55 -1.81
C LEU A 83 9.47 0.44 -1.45
N PHE A 84 8.65 0.64 -0.41
CA PHE A 84 7.81 -0.42 0.14
C PHE A 84 6.36 -0.37 -0.30
N ILE A 85 5.89 0.74 -0.88
CA ILE A 85 4.51 0.85 -1.37
C ILE A 85 4.50 1.04 -2.88
N LEU A 86 5.09 2.12 -3.39
CA LEU A 86 4.94 2.47 -4.81
C LEU A 86 5.64 1.48 -5.74
N ILE A 87 6.89 1.10 -5.46
CA ILE A 87 7.64 0.17 -6.33
C ILE A 87 6.93 -1.18 -6.45
N PRO A 88 6.55 -1.87 -5.34
CA PRO A 88 5.84 -3.14 -5.44
C PRO A 88 4.53 -3.03 -6.22
N VAL A 89 3.78 -1.95 -6.03
CA VAL A 89 2.47 -1.77 -6.68
C VAL A 89 2.63 -1.51 -8.18
N VAL A 90 3.59 -0.67 -8.56
CA VAL A 90 3.92 -0.44 -9.97
C VAL A 90 4.38 -1.74 -10.62
N PHE A 91 5.26 -2.49 -9.95
CA PHE A 91 5.72 -3.79 -10.44
C PHE A 91 4.57 -4.77 -10.65
N ILE A 92 3.72 -4.94 -9.63
CA ILE A 92 2.54 -5.81 -9.67
C ILE A 92 1.59 -5.39 -10.81
N ASN A 93 1.31 -4.08 -10.93
CA ASN A 93 0.43 -3.56 -11.99
C ASN A 93 1.03 -3.79 -13.38
N TYR A 94 2.33 -3.58 -13.54
CA TYR A 94 3.07 -3.79 -14.78
C TYR A 94 3.09 -5.26 -15.20
N SER A 95 3.46 -6.17 -14.29
CA SER A 95 3.49 -7.62 -14.54
C SER A 95 2.12 -8.18 -14.94
N LYS A 96 1.03 -7.61 -14.42
CA LYS A 96 -0.33 -8.03 -14.79
C LYS A 96 -0.86 -7.40 -16.10
N HIS A 97 -0.28 -6.29 -16.57
CA HIS A 97 -0.64 -5.66 -17.86
C HIS A 97 0.19 -6.19 -19.03
N LEU A 98 1.34 -6.81 -18.76
CA LEU A 98 2.01 -7.65 -19.73
C LEU A 98 1.08 -8.83 -20.04
N PRO A 99 0.61 -8.99 -21.30
CA PRO A 99 -0.15 -10.16 -21.66
C PRO A 99 0.70 -11.40 -21.33
N PRO A 100 0.13 -12.45 -20.71
CA PRO A 100 0.82 -13.72 -20.66
C PRO A 100 1.12 -14.08 -22.11
N ASN A 101 2.40 -14.21 -22.42
CA ASN A 101 2.87 -14.38 -23.78
C ASN A 101 2.44 -15.79 -24.22
N ASN A 102 1.20 -15.93 -24.68
CA ASN A 102 0.65 -17.08 -25.38
C ASN A 102 0.98 -18.48 -24.82
N GLU A 103 1.26 -18.66 -23.53
CA GLU A 103 1.62 -20.00 -23.02
C GLU A 103 0.43 -20.98 -23.12
N ILE A 104 -0.79 -20.51 -22.84
CA ILE A 104 -2.00 -21.36 -22.96
C ILE A 104 -2.39 -21.56 -24.43
N GLU A 105 -2.18 -20.56 -25.30
CA GLU A 105 -2.51 -20.65 -26.72
C GLU A 105 -1.46 -21.44 -27.53
N GLN A 106 -0.21 -21.54 -27.05
CA GLN A 106 0.84 -22.36 -27.64
C GLN A 106 0.71 -23.85 -27.28
N ILE A 107 0.15 -24.19 -26.11
CA ILE A 107 -0.10 -25.59 -25.73
C ILE A 107 -1.08 -26.25 -26.71
N GLY A 108 -2.08 -25.52 -27.21
CA GLY A 108 -3.02 -26.02 -28.22
C GLY A 108 -2.43 -26.15 -29.63
N LYS A 109 -1.43 -25.33 -29.98
CA LYS A 109 -0.81 -25.31 -31.33
C LYS A 109 0.30 -26.33 -31.55
N LEU A 110 0.80 -26.95 -30.48
CA LEU A 110 1.80 -28.02 -30.54
C LEU A 110 1.19 -29.41 -30.74
N GLN A 111 -0.15 -29.51 -30.76
CA GLN A 111 -0.90 -30.77 -30.90
C GLN A 111 -1.69 -30.90 -32.22
N ASP A 112 -1.58 -29.93 -33.13
CA ASP A 112 -2.12 -30.01 -34.50
C ASP A 112 -1.01 -30.27 -35.53
#